data_AF-A0A2A2RP63-F1
#
_entry.id   AF-A0A2A2RP63-F1
#
_cell.length_a   1.000
_cell.length_b   1.000
_cell.length_c   1.000
_cell.angle_alpha   90.00
_cell.angle_beta   90.00
_cell.angle_gamma   90.00
#
_symmetry.space_group_name_H-M   'P 1'
#
loop_
_entity.id
_entity.type
_entity.pdbx_description
1 polymer ?
#
loop_
_entity_poly.entity_id
_entity_poly.type
_entity_poly.pdbx_seq_one_letter_code
_entity_poly.pdbx_strand_id
1 'polypeptide(L)' 'MTRILDCENLDSGECPRDWDKLPLAGERDIRVCTVCLKAVYRCANAEEAKLRLAAGHRAAVAE' A
#
# COMPACT_ATOMS: atom_id res chain seq x y z
N MET A 1 -6.90 -10.50 -5.68
CA MET A 1 -6.17 -10.44 -4.38
C MET A 1 -5.49 -9.07 -4.34
N THR A 2 -5.61 -8.27 -3.27
CA THR A 2 -5.08 -6.88 -3.32
C THR A 2 -3.65 -6.83 -2.79
N ARG A 3 -2.67 -6.66 -3.68
CA ARG A 3 -1.25 -6.62 -3.31
C ARG A 3 -0.77 -5.19 -3.10
N ILE A 4 0.16 -5.01 -2.15
CA ILE A 4 0.84 -3.73 -1.92
C ILE A 4 2.09 -3.64 -2.80
N LEU A 5 2.26 -2.51 -3.47
CA LEU A 5 3.40 -2.21 -4.34
C LEU A 5 4.44 -1.33 -3.63
N ASP A 6 5.70 -1.58 -3.96
CA ASP A 6 6.88 -0.77 -3.62
C ASP A 6 7.19 -0.59 -2.12
N CYS A 7 6.70 -1.43 -1.22
CA CYS A 7 7.10 -1.33 0.19
C CYS A 7 8.60 -1.61 0.39
N GLU A 8 9.35 -0.66 0.95
CA GLU A 8 10.77 -0.82 1.26
C GLU A 8 11.12 -2.01 2.16
N ASN A 9 10.16 -2.48 2.97
CA ASN A 9 10.33 -3.64 3.85
C ASN A 9 9.74 -4.92 3.25
N LEU A 10 9.52 -4.96 1.92
CA LEU A 10 9.15 -6.17 1.19
C LEU A 10 10.25 -7.23 1.40
N ASP A 11 11.50 -6.91 1.08
CA ASP A 11 12.62 -7.86 1.15
C ASP A 11 13.00 -8.29 2.58
N SER A 12 12.79 -7.42 3.57
CA SER A 12 12.99 -7.77 4.99
C SER A 12 11.93 -8.75 5.52
N GLY A 13 10.85 -9.01 4.77
CA GLY A 13 9.76 -9.90 5.19
C GLY A 13 8.83 -9.30 6.25
N GLU A 14 9.10 -8.08 6.72
CA GLU A 14 8.30 -7.39 7.74
C GLU A 14 7.03 -6.78 7.13
N CYS A 15 7.05 -6.42 5.84
CA CYS A 15 5.86 -5.91 5.18
C CYS A 15 4.76 -6.98 5.17
N PRO A 16 3.54 -6.68 5.64
CA PRO A 16 2.44 -7.63 5.58
C PRO A 16 2.02 -7.99 4.16
N ARG A 17 2.45 -7.22 3.14
CA ARG A 17 2.18 -7.35 1.68
C ARG A 17 0.70 -7.44 1.27
N ASP A 18 -0.18 -7.45 2.26
CA ASP A 18 -1.60 -7.72 2.14
C ASP A 18 -2.36 -6.51 2.64
N TRP A 19 -3.18 -5.94 1.76
CA TRP A 19 -4.01 -4.79 2.07
C TRP A 19 -4.92 -5.03 3.27
N ASP A 20 -5.52 -6.22 3.37
CA ASP A 20 -6.53 -6.48 4.39
C ASP A 20 -5.95 -6.60 5.79
N LYS A 21 -4.65 -6.88 5.90
CA LYS A 21 -3.90 -6.90 7.16
C LYS A 21 -3.51 -5.51 7.68
N LEU A 22 -3.65 -4.46 6.86
CA LEU A 22 -3.28 -3.12 7.28
C LEU A 22 -4.39 -2.44 8.09
N PRO A 23 -4.07 -1.66 9.13
CA PRO A 23 -5.04 -0.84 9.83
C PRO A 23 -5.57 0.29 8.92
N LEU A 24 -6.86 0.63 9.11
CA LEU A 24 -7.49 1.78 8.48
C LEU A 24 -6.91 3.08 9.05
N ALA A 25 -6.68 4.06 8.19
CA ALA A 25 -6.10 5.36 8.56
C ALA A 25 -7.12 6.51 8.48
N GLY A 26 -8.40 6.19 8.63
CA GLY A 26 -9.53 7.13 8.56
C GLY A 26 -10.48 6.82 7.41
N GLU A 27 -9.96 6.72 6.18
CA GLU A 27 -10.75 6.43 4.98
C GLU A 27 -10.66 4.95 4.58
N ARG A 28 -11.70 4.42 3.93
CA ARG A 28 -11.74 3.00 3.51
C ARG A 28 -10.69 2.64 2.46
N ASP A 29 -10.31 3.62 1.65
CA ASP A 29 -9.34 3.47 0.56
C ASP A 29 -7.92 3.88 0.98
N ILE A 30 -7.72 4.19 2.26
CA ILE A 30 -6.41 4.54 2.82
C ILE A 30 -6.14 3.69 4.06
N ARG A 31 -5.07 2.90 3.99
CA ARG A 31 -4.55 2.14 5.11
C ARG A 31 -3.13 2.60 5.42
N VAL A 32 -2.60 2.27 6.59
CA VAL A 32 -1.21 2.62 6.95
C VAL A 32 -0.40 1.36 7.14
N CYS A 33 0.79 1.33 6.53
CA CYS A 33 1.76 0.28 6.81
C CYS A 33 2.32 0.47 8.21
N THR A 34 2.18 -0.50 9.09
CA THR A 34 2.70 -0.44 10.46
C THR A 34 4.22 -0.53 10.55
N VAL A 35 4.90 -0.89 9.45
CA VAL A 35 6.35 -1.07 9.41
C VAL A 35 7.05 0.20 8.91
N CYS A 36 6.73 0.65 7.69
CA CYS A 36 7.33 1.87 7.14
C CYS A 36 6.53 3.14 7.49
N LEU A 37 5.43 3.01 8.22
CA LEU A 37 4.56 4.12 8.67
C LEU A 37 4.02 5.01 7.52
N LYS A 38 4.09 4.51 6.27
CA LYS A 38 3.59 5.19 5.08
C LYS A 38 2.12 4.84 4.83
N ALA A 39 1.39 5.84 4.34
CA ALA A 39 0.04 5.65 3.82
C ALA A 39 0.07 4.76 2.57
N VAL A 40 -0.84 3.81 2.52
CA VAL A 40 -1.10 2.89 1.43
C VAL A 40 -2.48 3.22 0.87
N TYR A 41 -2.52 3.56 -0.42
CA TYR A 41 -3.74 3.93 -1.11
C TYR A 41 -4.24 2.76 -1.94
N ARG A 42 -5.53 2.45 -1.85
CA ARG A 42 -6.17 1.52 -2.76
C ARG A 42 -6.30 2.18 -4.13
N CYS A 43 -5.79 1.53 -5.16
CA CYS A 43 -5.79 2.01 -6.54
C CYS A 43 -6.56 1.03 -7.41
N ALA A 44 -7.37 1.54 -8.34
CA ALA A 44 -8.17 0.69 -9.24
C ALA A 44 -7.32 0.12 -10.38
N ASN A 45 -6.22 0.80 -10.74
CA ASN A 45 -5.33 0.40 -11.82
C ASN A 45 -3.85 0.73 -11.52
N ALA A 46 -2.97 0.22 -12.38
CA ALA A 46 -1.53 0.41 -12.27
C ALA A 46 -1.08 1.87 -12.51
N GLU A 47 -1.85 2.68 -13.26
CA GLU A 47 -1.51 4.08 -13.50
C GLU A 47 -1.72 4.93 -12.24
N GLU A 48 -2.86 4.76 -11.57
CA GLU A 48 -3.10 5.38 -10.26
C GLU A 48 -2.04 4.97 -9.25
N ALA A 49 -1.66 3.69 -9.23
CA ALA A 49 -0.61 3.21 -8.35
C ALA A 49 0.71 3.94 -8.60
N LYS A 50 1.13 4.10 -9.87
CA LYS A 50 2.34 4.84 -10.22
C LYS A 50 2.30 6.30 -9.73
N LEU A 51 1.15 6.97 -9.84
CA LEU A 51 1.00 8.34 -9.33
C LEU A 51 1.18 8.42 -7.82
N ARG A 52 0.61 7.47 -7.07
CA ARG A 52 0.77 7.41 -5.60
C ARG A 52 2.21 7.11 -5.19
N LEU A 53 2.87 6.19 -5.90
CA LEU A 53 4.27 5.87 -5.69
C LEU A 53 5.18 7.08 -5.97
N ALA A 54 4.94 7.80 -7.07
CA ALA A 54 5.68 9.02 -7.40
C ALA A 54 5.51 10.14 -6.36
N ALA A 55 4.37 10.18 -5.66
CA ALA A 55 4.12 11.08 -4.55
C ALA A 55 4.75 10.63 -3.22
N GLY A 56 5.48 9.50 -3.20
CA GLY A 56 6.13 8.95 -2.00
C GLY A 56 5.22 8.12 -1.10
N HIS A 57 3.99 7.85 -1.54
CA HIS A 57 3.06 6.95 -0.85
C HIS A 57 3.23 5.51 -1.35
N ARG A 58 2.52 4.56 -0.70
CA ARG A 58 2.40 3.19 -1.19
C ARG A 58 1.06 3.00 -1.88
N ALA A 59 1.00 2.06 -2.81
CA ALA A 59 -0.21 1.75 -3.56
C ALA A 59 -0.58 0.29 -3.36
N ALA A 60 -1.88 0.00 -3.30
CA ALA A 60 -2.42 -1.33 -3.26
C ALA A 60 -3.35 -1.53 -4.45
N VAL A 61 -3.03 -2.48 -5.32
CA VAL A 61 -3.77 -2.74 -6.56
C VAL A 61 -4.42 -4.12 -6.46
N ALA A 62 -5.69 -4.20 -6.82
CA ALA A 62 -6.35 -5.48 -7.00
C ALA A 62 -5.83 -6.11 -8.30
N GLU A 63 -5.11 -7.23 -8.18
CA GLU A 63 -4.91 -8.18 -9.29
C GLU A 63 -6.12 -9.10 -9.41
#